data_AF-A0A6I7WQ01-F1
#
_entry.id   AF-A0A6I7WQ01-F1
#
_cell.length_a   1.000
_cell.length_b   1.000
_cell.length_c   1.000
_cell.angle_alpha   90.00
_cell.angle_beta   90.00
_cell.angle_gamma   90.00
#
_symmetry.space_group_name_H-M   'P 1'
#
loop_
_entity.id
_entity.type
_entity.pdbx_description
1 polymer ?
#
loop_
_entity_poly.entity_id
_entity_poly.type
_entity_poly.pdbx_seq_one_letter_code
_entity_poly.pdbx_strand_id
1 'polypeptide(L)' 'FELSIKDIDLIERSLRFQISHLASTESSAQTKESIENHNKIIELMGVLSTFHNQKIWYGQTHHTGAPLG' A
#
# COMPACT_ATOMS: atom_id res chain seq x y z
N PHE A 1 7.48 10.75 -14.18
CA PHE A 1 7.27 9.29 -14.10
C PHE A 1 5.80 9.07 -13.81
N GLU A 2 5.08 8.41 -14.72
CA GLU A 2 3.68 8.04 -14.54
C GLU A 2 3.65 6.53 -14.34
N LEU A 3 3.18 6.08 -13.17
CA LEU A 3 2.98 4.66 -12.89
C LEU A 3 1.64 4.24 -13.49
N SER A 4 1.63 3.15 -14.27
CA SER A 4 0.37 2.60 -14.77
C SER A 4 -0.41 1.93 -13.63
N ILE A 5 -1.72 1.72 -13.83
CA ILE A 5 -2.55 0.97 -12.86
C ILE A 5 -1.96 -0.42 -12.58
N LYS A 6 -1.35 -1.07 -13.58
CA LYS A 6 -0.70 -2.38 -13.42
C LYS A 6 0.55 -2.28 -12.53
N ASP A 7 1.32 -1.21 -12.65
CA ASP A 7 2.48 -0.98 -11.79
C ASP A 7 2.04 -0.74 -10.34
N ILE A 8 0.97 0.04 -10.15
CA ILE A 8 0.38 0.27 -8.83
C ILE A 8 -0.11 -1.04 -8.21
N ASP A 9 -0.83 -1.87 -8.97
CA ASP A 9 -1.30 -3.18 -8.50
C ASP A 9 -0.15 -4.11 -8.09
N LEU A 10 0.94 -4.13 -8.87
CA LEU A 10 2.12 -4.94 -8.58
C LEU A 10 2.79 -4.48 -7.29
N ILE A 11 2.94 -3.16 -7.12
CA ILE A 11 3.52 -2.56 -5.91
C ILE A 11 2.62 -2.87 -4.70
N GLU A 12 1.30 -2.68 -4.80
CA GLU A 12 0.37 -2.99 -3.72
C GLU A 12 0.46 -4.46 -3.27
N ARG A 13 0.56 -5.40 -4.22
CA ARG A 13 0.71 -6.83 -3.90
C ARG A 13 2.03 -7.12 -3.19
N SER A 14 3.13 -6.52 -3.64
CA SER A 14 4.44 -6.66 -3.00
C SER A 14 4.43 -6.10 -1.57
N LEU A 15 3.84 -4.93 -1.36
CA LEU A 15 3.72 -4.31 -0.04
C LEU A 15 2.89 -5.18 0.91
N ARG A 16 1.75 -5.71 0.44
CA ARG A 16 0.91 -6.63 1.24
C ARG A 16 1.64 -7.92 1.60
N PHE A 17 2.45 -8.45 0.68
CA PHE A 17 3.28 -9.63 0.95
C PHE A 17 4.32 -9.33 2.04
N GLN A 18 5.00 -8.19 1.95
CA GLN A 18 5.99 -7.76 2.95
C GLN A 18 5.36 -7.54 4.34
N ILE A 19 4.19 -6.90 4.40
CA ILE A 19 3.44 -6.74 5.66
C ILE A 19 3.10 -8.10 6.26
N SER A 20 2.58 -9.02 5.44
CA SER A 20 2.20 -10.36 5.90
C SER A 20 3.42 -11.13 6.42
N HIS A 21 4.56 -11.00 5.74
CA HIS A 21 5.82 -11.58 6.18
C HIS A 21 6.26 -10.99 7.52
N LEU A 22 6.38 -9.67 7.64
CA LEU A 22 6.80 -8.99 8.88
C LEU A 22 5.89 -9.34 10.07
N ALA A 23 4.57 -9.38 9.85
CA ALA A 23 3.60 -9.76 10.87
C ALA A 23 3.72 -11.23 11.29
N SER A 24 4.08 -12.13 10.36
CA SER A 24 4.31 -13.55 10.67
C SER A 24 5.61 -13.78 11.47
N THR A 25 6.59 -12.89 11.32
CA THR A 25 7.87 -12.95 12.02
C THR A 25 7.82 -12.32 13.41
N GLU A 26 6.70 -11.68 13.81
CA GLU A 26 6.44 -11.22 15.18
C GLU A 26 6.18 -12.42 16.13
N SER A 27 7.20 -13.25 16.35
CA SER A 27 7.13 -14.41 17.24
C SER A 27 7.67 -14.11 18.65
N SER A 28 6.73 -13.92 19.58
CA SER A 28 6.80 -14.28 21.02
C SER A 28 7.62 -13.45 22.03
N ALA A 29 8.29 -12.36 21.65
CA ALA A 29 8.80 -11.41 22.65
C ALA A 29 8.86 -9.99 22.06
N GLN A 30 8.61 -8.95 22.87
CA GLN A 30 8.89 -7.55 22.53
C GLN A 30 10.41 -7.35 22.42
N THR A 31 11.00 -7.91 21.38
CA THR A 31 12.37 -7.67 20.99
C THR A 31 12.45 -6.34 20.26
N LYS A 32 13.65 -5.77 20.20
CA LYS A 32 13.94 -4.60 19.36
C LYS A 32 13.50 -4.84 17.90
N GLU A 33 13.69 -6.06 17.41
CA GLU A 33 13.27 -6.49 16.08
C GLU A 33 11.74 -6.45 15.88
N SER A 34 10.95 -6.84 16.89
CA SER A 34 9.49 -6.71 16.84
C SER A 34 9.05 -5.25 16.74
N ILE A 35 9.69 -4.33 17.48
CA ILE A 35 9.38 -2.89 17.40
C ILE A 35 9.76 -2.34 16.01
N GLU A 36 10.91 -2.73 15.47
CA GLU A 36 11.34 -2.32 14.13
C GLU A 36 10.41 -2.87 13.03
N ASN A 37 9.95 -4.11 13.16
CA ASN A 37 8.99 -4.71 12.23
C ASN A 37 7.63 -4.01 12.30
N HIS A 38 7.16 -3.69 13.49
CA HIS A 38 5.93 -2.94 13.69
C HIS A 38 5.99 -1.55 13.03
N ASN A 39 7.08 -0.81 13.22
CA ASN A 39 7.28 0.50 12.59
C ASN A 39 7.31 0.40 11.05
N LYS A 40 7.98 -0.62 10.50
CA LYS A 40 7.98 -0.89 9.06
C LYS A 40 6.58 -1.21 8.54
N ILE A 41 5.78 -1.99 9.27
CA ILE A 41 4.39 -2.26 8.89
C ILE A 41 3.58 -0.97 8.81
N ILE A 42 3.74 -0.04 9.78
CA ILE A 42 3.07 1.27 9.77
C ILE A 42 3.46 2.07 8.52
N GLU A 43 4.75 2.14 8.19
CA GLU A 43 5.23 2.83 6.99
C GLU A 43 4.64 2.24 5.71
N LEU A 44 4.66 0.90 5.57
CA LEU A 44 4.10 0.21 4.41
C LEU A 44 2.59 0.42 4.27
N MET A 45 1.86 0.45 5.38
CA MET A 45 0.43 0.79 5.39
C MET A 45 0.17 2.24 4.96
N GLY A 46 1.04 3.18 5.35
CA GLY A 46 0.99 4.57 4.88
C GLY A 46 1.11 4.66 3.36
N VAL A 47 2.07 3.94 2.78
CA VAL A 47 2.28 3.88 1.32
C VAL A 47 1.09 3.24 0.61
N LEU A 48 0.52 2.15 1.15
CA LEU A 48 -0.69 1.53 0.61
C LEU A 48 -1.88 2.49 0.56
N SER A 49 -2.04 3.34 1.59
CA SER A 49 -3.08 4.36 1.63
C SER A 49 -2.90 5.39 0.50
N THR A 50 -1.67 5.82 0.22
CA THR A 50 -1.36 6.71 -0.90
C THR A 50 -1.73 6.09 -2.25
N PHE A 51 -1.38 4.81 -2.48
CA PHE A 51 -1.73 4.12 -3.73
C PHE A 51 -3.23 3.93 -3.90
N HIS A 52 -3.95 3.64 -2.80
CA HIS A 52 -5.40 3.53 -2.85
C HIS A 52 -6.05 4.85 -3.31
N ASN A 53 -5.61 5.98 -2.77
CA ASN A 53 -6.08 7.30 -3.17
C ASN A 53 -5.75 7.61 -4.64
N GLN A 54 -4.57 7.22 -5.11
CA GLN A 54 -4.20 7.37 -6.52
C GLN A 54 -5.10 6.53 -7.43
N LYS A 55 -5.43 5.28 -7.07
CA LYS A 55 -6.35 4.43 -7.86
C LYS A 55 -7.75 5.02 -7.92
N ILE A 56 -8.25 5.59 -6.83
CA ILE A 56 -9.54 6.31 -6.84
C ILE A 56 -9.47 7.49 -7.81
N TRP A 57 -8.40 8.29 -7.75
CA TRP A 57 -8.22 9.42 -8.66
C TRP A 57 -8.14 9.00 -10.13
N TYR A 58 -7.39 7.93 -10.44
CA TYR A 58 -7.36 7.35 -11.79
C TYR A 58 -8.75 6.86 -12.21
N GLY A 59 -9.48 6.17 -11.34
CA GLY A 59 -10.84 5.72 -11.62
C GLY A 59 -11.79 6.89 -11.89
N GLN A 60 -11.75 7.95 -11.08
CA GLN A 60 -12.60 9.12 -11.25
C GLN A 60 -12.30 9.87 -12.54
N THR A 61 -11.03 10.14 -12.83
CA THR A 61 -10.63 10.87 -14.05
C THR A 61 -10.93 10.10 -15.33
N HIS A 62 -10.89 8.76 -15.31
CA HIS A 62 -11.19 7.92 -16.48
C HIS A 62 -12.68 7.56 -16.59
N HIS A 63 -13.48 7.68 -15.52
CA HIS A 63 -14.93 7.51 -15.56
C HIS A 63 -15.70 8.80 -15.85
N THR A 64 -15.16 9.98 -15.56
CA THR A 64 -15.80 11.27 -15.90
C THR A 64 -15.51 11.66 -17.35
N GLY A 65 -16.01 10.86 -18.29
CA GLY A 65 -16.12 11.23 -19.71
C GLY A 65 -17.26 12.22 -20.00
N ALA A 66 -17.93 12.77 -18.99
CA ALA A 66 -18.88 13.86 -19.15
C ALA A 66 -18.88 14.73 -17.88
N PRO A 67 -18.85 16.07 -18.02
CA PRO A 67 -19.15 16.95 -16.89
C PRO A 67 -20.60 16.68 -16.47
N LEU A 68 -20.80 16.46 -15.17
CA LEU A 68 -22.14 16.61 -14.59
C LEU A 68 -22.47 18.10 -14.71
N GLY A 69 -23.44 18.40 -15.58
CA GLY A 69 -23.94 19.75 -15.84
C GLY A 69 -24.65 20.37 -14.64
#